data_AF-Q5CSB2-F1
#
_entry.id   AF-Q5CSB2-F1
#
_cell.length_a   1.000
_cell.length_b   1.000
_cell.length_c   1.000
_cell.angle_alpha   90.00
_cell.angle_beta   90.00
_cell.angle_gamma   90.00
#
_symmetry.space_group_name_H-M   'P 1'
#
loop_
_entity.id
_entity.type
_entity.pdbx_description
1 polymer ?
#
loop_
_entity_poly.entity_id
_entity_poly.type
_entity_poly.pdbx_seq_one_letter_code
_entity_poly.pdbx_strand_id
1 'polypeptide(L)'
;VEIGPFIPYQKSKVPLWIAKYLDSKNLCKLIPPNWLTQEGLRKLLVDEDKLGQETFCFIDFYYYQIANIYFQLRNDPFNGKKSKVKSKLN
;
A
#
# COMPACT_ATOMS: atom_id res chain seq x y z
N VAL A 1 5.39 15.66 15.08
CA VAL A 1 4.54 14.48 14.79
C VAL A 1 4.68 13.54 15.96
N GLU A 2 3.63 13.39 16.76
CA GLU A 2 3.63 12.41 17.83
C GLU A 2 3.44 11.01 17.21
N ILE A 3 4.29 10.07 17.61
CA ILE A 3 4.27 8.69 17.12
C ILE A 3 3.95 7.79 18.31
N GLY A 4 2.77 7.17 18.29
CA GLY A 4 2.28 6.31 19.37
C GLY A 4 1.01 6.85 20.01
N PRO A 5 0.49 6.19 21.06
CA PRO A 5 1.06 5.01 21.73
C PRO A 5 0.96 3.73 20.91
N PHE A 6 1.99 2.87 20.98
CA PHE A 6 1.96 1.54 20.38
C PHE A 6 1.31 0.55 21.33
N ILE A 7 0.05 0.23 21.07
CA ILE A 7 -0.71 -0.74 21.87
C ILE A 7 -0.75 -2.06 21.11
N PRO A 8 -0.45 -3.21 21.76
CA PRO A 8 -0.51 -4.52 21.13
C PRO A 8 -1.86 -4.76 20.44
N TYR A 9 -1.82 -5.37 19.25
CA TYR A 9 -3.00 -5.68 18.42
C TYR A 9 -3.83 -4.47 17.95
N GLN A 10 -3.41 -3.24 18.24
CA GLN A 10 -4.06 -2.02 17.74
C GLN A 10 -3.33 -1.41 16.55
N LYS A 11 -4.09 -0.80 15.65
CA LYS A 11 -3.54 -0.09 14.48
C LYS A 11 -3.03 1.27 14.94
N SER A 12 -1.77 1.58 14.61
CA SER A 12 -1.17 2.89 14.86
C SER A 12 -0.77 3.53 13.53
N LYS A 13 -1.00 4.84 13.37
CA LYS A 13 -0.52 5.59 12.21
C LYS A 13 0.92 5.99 12.44
N VAL A 14 1.80 5.57 11.55
CA VAL A 14 3.22 5.92 11.57
C VAL A 14 3.69 6.30 10.17
N PRO A 15 4.74 7.11 10.07
CA PRO A 15 5.45 7.29 8.81
C PRO A 15 5.91 5.97 8.19
N LEU A 16 5.87 5.88 6.86
CA LEU A 16 6.16 4.64 6.12
C LEU A 16 7.57 4.10 6.37
N TRP A 17 8.56 4.97 6.57
CA TRP A 17 9.94 4.58 6.87
C TRP A 17 10.06 3.91 8.26
N ILE A 18 9.30 4.36 9.26
CA ILE A 18 9.21 3.71 10.57
C ILE A 18 8.55 2.35 10.43
N ALA A 19 7.43 2.31 9.70
CA ALA A 19 6.71 1.06 9.46
C ALA A 19 7.64 0.01 8.83
N LYS A 20 8.39 0.38 7.79
CA LYS A 20 9.39 -0.49 7.13
C LYS A 20 10.47 -0.96 8.11
N TYR A 21 10.97 -0.07 8.96
CA TYR A 21 11.96 -0.43 9.98
C TYR A 21 11.41 -1.46 10.98
N LEU A 22 10.20 -1.26 11.50
CA LEU A 22 9.54 -2.17 12.45
C LEU A 22 9.21 -3.54 11.81
N ASP A 23 8.83 -3.56 10.54
CA ASP A 23 8.62 -4.79 9.77
C ASP A 23 9.91 -5.60 9.64
N SER A 24 11.04 -4.93 9.35
CA SER A 24 12.35 -5.58 9.27
C SER A 24 12.77 -6.28 10.57
N LYS A 25 12.31 -5.75 11.71
CA LYS A 25 12.52 -6.31 13.06
C LYS A 25 11.44 -7.31 13.48
N ASN A 26 10.47 -7.61 12.61
CA ASN A 26 9.35 -8.50 12.89
C ASN A 26 8.47 -8.04 14.07
N LEU A 27 8.37 -6.72 14.28
CA LEU A 27 7.63 -6.11 15.39
C LEU A 27 6.21 -5.67 15.00
N CYS A 28 5.91 -5.55 13.70
CA CYS A 28 4.60 -5.15 13.22
C CYS A 28 4.24 -5.83 11.90
N LYS A 29 2.96 -5.78 11.55
CA LYS A 29 2.45 -6.13 10.22
C LYS A 29 1.85 -4.89 9.59
N LEU A 30 2.37 -4.49 8.43
CA LEU A 30 1.84 -3.35 7.71
C LEU A 30 0.52 -3.72 7.03
N ILE A 31 -0.37 -2.74 6.99
CA ILE A 31 -1.63 -2.81 6.24
C ILE A 31 -1.43 -1.98 4.97
N PRO A 32 -1.70 -2.53 3.77
CA PRO A 32 -1.57 -1.78 2.54
C PRO A 32 -2.65 -0.70 2.43
N PRO A 33 -2.40 0.40 1.69
CA PRO A 33 -3.44 1.37 1.37
C PRO A 33 -4.61 0.71 0.65
N ASN A 34 -5.80 1.28 0.80
CA ASN A 34 -7.04 0.72 0.21
C ASN A 34 -6.92 0.54 -1.32
N TRP A 35 -6.23 1.47 -1.99
CA TRP A 35 -6.01 1.41 -3.44
C TRP A 35 -5.03 0.31 -3.86
N LEU A 36 -4.07 -0.06 -3.00
CA LEU A 36 -3.05 -1.09 -3.27
C LEU A 36 -3.60 -2.50 -2.96
N THR A 37 -4.79 -2.78 -3.49
CA THR A 37 -5.44 -4.09 -3.41
C THR A 37 -5.92 -4.49 -4.80
N GLN A 38 -6.16 -5.77 -5.03
CA GLN A 38 -6.63 -6.24 -6.34
C GLN A 38 -7.93 -5.54 -6.78
N GLU A 39 -8.79 -5.24 -5.81
CA GLU A 39 -10.08 -4.58 -6.02
C GLU A 39 -9.91 -3.06 -6.15
N GLY A 40 -9.03 -2.46 -5.34
CA GLY A 40 -8.67 -1.04 -5.43
C GLY A 40 -8.08 -0.68 -6.79
N LEU A 41 -7.08 -1.43 -7.25
CA LEU A 41 -6.46 -1.22 -8.57
C LEU A 41 -7.47 -1.44 -9.71
N ARG A 42 -8.36 -2.43 -9.59
CA ARG A 42 -9.43 -2.63 -10.60
C ARG A 42 -10.37 -1.41 -10.66
N LYS A 43 -10.73 -0.83 -9.52
CA LYS A 43 -11.58 0.36 -9.49
C LYS A 43 -10.86 1.55 -10.11
N LEU A 44 -9.58 1.75 -9.79
CA LEU A 44 -8.76 2.80 -10.38
C LEU A 44 -8.70 2.71 -11.91
N LEU A 45 -8.49 1.51 -12.46
CA LEU A 45 -8.48 1.30 -13.92
C LEU A 45 -9.84 1.63 -14.55
N VAL A 46 -10.95 1.23 -13.90
CA VAL A 46 -12.31 1.56 -14.38
C VAL A 46 -12.58 3.06 -14.30
N ASP A 47 -12.07 3.74 -13.28
CA ASP A 47 -12.24 5.19 -13.15
C ASP A 47 -11.36 5.94 -14.16
N GLU A 48 -10.15 5.45 -14.44
CA GLU A 48 -9.28 5.95 -15.51
C GLU A 48 -9.93 5.81 -16.89
N ASP A 49 -10.50 4.64 -17.21
CA ASP A 49 -11.25 4.42 -18.46
C ASP A 49 -12.44 5.39 -18.62
N LYS A 50 -13.11 5.76 -17.52
CA LYS A 50 -14.25 6.69 -17.53
C LYS A 50 -13.83 8.15 -17.70
N LEU A 51 -12.70 8.54 -17.11
CA LEU A 51 -12.14 9.89 -17.20
C LEU A 51 -11.62 10.20 -18.61
N GLY A 52 -11.35 9.17 -19.41
CA GLY A 52 -10.86 9.30 -20.78
C GLY A 52 -9.37 9.62 -20.84
N GLN A 53 -8.83 9.72 -22.06
CA GLN A 53 -7.37 9.87 -22.28
C GLN A 53 -6.82 11.26 -21.90
N GLU A 54 -7.67 12.23 -21.61
CA GLU A 54 -7.27 13.62 -21.39
C GLU A 54 -6.88 13.90 -19.93
N THR A 55 -7.26 13.02 -19.00
CA THR A 55 -7.00 13.22 -17.56
C THR A 55 -6.58 11.94 -16.86
N PHE A 56 -5.57 12.05 -15.99
CA PHE A 56 -5.15 10.93 -15.14
C PHE A 56 -6.11 10.73 -13.97
N CYS A 57 -6.28 9.47 -13.56
CA CYS A 57 -7.00 9.15 -12.34
C CYS A 57 -6.30 9.76 -11.11
N PHE A 58 -7.09 10.26 -10.15
CA PHE A 58 -6.55 10.81 -8.91
C PHE A 58 -5.98 9.70 -8.02
N ILE A 59 -4.64 9.57 -8.06
CA ILE A 59 -3.87 8.67 -7.20
C ILE A 59 -2.75 9.44 -6.49
N ASP A 60 -2.24 8.89 -5.39
CA ASP A 60 -1.08 9.45 -4.69
C ASP A 60 0.09 9.65 -5.65
N PHE A 61 0.74 10.83 -5.62
CA PHE A 61 1.87 11.15 -6.51
C PHE A 61 3.02 10.12 -6.43
N TYR A 62 3.24 9.54 -5.25
CA TYR A 62 4.27 8.53 -5.00
C TYR A 62 3.73 7.10 -4.99
N TYR A 63 2.60 6.82 -5.66
CA TYR A 63 1.95 5.51 -5.62
C TYR A 63 2.90 4.37 -5.99
N TYR A 64 3.77 4.58 -6.99
CA TYR A 64 4.71 3.55 -7.43
C TYR A 64 5.77 3.25 -6.37
N GLN A 65 6.36 4.28 -5.75
CA GLN A 65 7.34 4.13 -4.68
C GLN A 65 6.72 3.48 -3.44
N ILE A 66 5.50 3.90 -3.07
CA ILE A 66 4.74 3.31 -1.97
C ILE A 66 4.51 1.82 -2.26
N ALA A 67 4.02 1.48 -3.46
CA ALA A 67 3.79 0.09 -3.85
C ALA A 67 5.07 -0.75 -3.80
N ASN A 68 6.18 -0.23 -4.31
CA ASN A 68 7.47 -0.92 -4.28
C ASN A 68 7.93 -1.19 -2.83
N ILE A 69 7.75 -0.22 -1.91
CA ILE A 69 8.04 -0.43 -0.49
C ILE A 69 7.21 -1.57 0.06
N TYR A 70 5.90 -1.61 -0.19
CA TYR A 70 5.02 -2.69 0.25
C TYR A 70 5.40 -4.06 -0.35
N PHE A 71 5.88 -4.10 -1.59
CA PHE A 71 6.37 -5.33 -2.20
C PHE A 71 7.73 -5.80 -1.67
N GLN A 72 8.52 -4.90 -1.08
CA GLN A 72 9.82 -5.22 -0.46
C GLN A 72 9.72 -5.57 1.02
N LEU A 73 8.53 -5.47 1.63
CA LEU A 73 8.33 -5.86 3.02
C LEU A 73 8.63 -7.34 3.23
N ARG A 74 9.10 -7.63 4.44
CA ARG A 74 9.40 -8.99 4.89
C ARG A 74 8.10 -9.76 5.12
N ASN A 75 7.18 -9.17 5.87
CA ASN A 75 5.87 -9.79 6.08
C ASN A 75 4.99 -9.53 4.85
N ASP A 76 4.17 -10.51 4.47
CA ASP A 76 3.24 -10.31 3.36
C ASP A 76 1.98 -9.55 3.80
N PRO A 77 1.80 -8.29 3.35
CA PRO A 77 0.61 -7.51 3.66
C PRO A 77 -0.59 -7.93 2.77
N PHE A 78 -0.36 -8.71 1.70
CA PHE A 78 -1.36 -9.04 0.68
C PHE A 78 -2.01 -10.42 0.87
N ASN A 79 -1.69 -11.13 1.95
CA ASN A 79 -2.30 -12.42 2.30
C ASN A 79 -2.25 -13.44 1.15
N GLY A 80 -1.08 -13.56 0.49
CA GLY A 80 -0.80 -14.45 -0.63
C GLY A 80 -1.14 -13.88 -2.02
N LYS A 81 -1.75 -12.71 -2.12
CA LYS A 81 -2.20 -12.13 -3.41
C LYS A 81 -1.15 -11.24 -4.10
N LYS A 82 0.08 -11.20 -3.58
CA LYS A 82 1.17 -10.31 -4.03
C LYS A 82 1.41 -10.32 -5.53
N SER A 83 1.52 -11.50 -6.15
CA SER A 83 1.80 -11.63 -7.59
C SER A 83 0.71 -11.03 -8.47
N LYS A 84 -0.57 -11.21 -8.09
CA LYS A 84 -1.73 -10.68 -8.81
C LYS A 84 -1.86 -9.16 -8.70
N VAL A 85 -1.43 -8.59 -7.58
CA VAL A 85 -1.42 -7.13 -7.38
C VAL A 85 -0.28 -6.52 -8.18
N LYS A 86 0.91 -7.14 -8.16
CA LYS A 86 2.08 -6.67 -8.91
C LYS A 86 1.85 -6.68 -10.42
N SER A 87 1.18 -7.70 -10.96
CA SER A 87 0.87 -7.78 -12.39
C SER A 87 -0.16 -6.77 -12.88
N LYS A 88 -0.88 -6.10 -11.98
CA LYS A 88 -1.84 -5.04 -12.33
C LYS A 88 -1.26 -3.64 -12.21
N LEU A 89 -0.08 -3.52 -11.59
CA LEU A 89 0.60 -2.25 -11.38
C LEU A 89 1.63 -1.96 -12.49
N ASN A 90 2.20 -3.02 -13.09
CA ASN A 90 3.02 -2.95 -14.30
C ASN A 90 2.16 -3.21 -15.53
#